data_AF-A0A939WNB9-F1
#
_entry.id   AF-A0A939WNB9-F1
#
_cell.length_a   1.000
_cell.length_b   1.000
_cell.length_c   1.000
_cell.angle_alpha   90.00
_cell.angle_beta   90.00
_cell.angle_gamma   90.00
#
_symmetry.space_group_name_H-M   'P 1'
#
loop_
_entity.id
_entity.type
_entity.pdbx_description
1 polymer ?
#
loop_
_entity_poly.entity_id
_entity_poly.type
_entity_poly.pdbx_seq_one_letter_code
_entity_poly.pdbx_strand_id
1 'polypeptide(L)'
;MRDETKCLYEGRTFLWTFILGFLGRLGSRNAMDALRDDEHWADAVHRLAEQDWWVEGEKRTTPCSLSICNYLSRGCTAVLEQALVDVVTYMMRLKMFDNARFRGLFVIAVDGTKQERIRCCKWLGNRANRHVLEAKLITPWGSAYSVMSVPIKPWHDGNEDEKQDSEYHGMLRLAPKLKAAFPHLGICILGDGLYACAPLMQLCEKYNWEYIFTFKEGRTPRAYADAQDLMRQCPSNSGTLVRHDAHGRRVECGTVSWATGVEITRGSDDWHVFNVVRVAEDDRNGSPYSGQFATSFEIRDFKEADAIGMWGRRRWGIELSFHVEKNGGYGLEHNFCNNARVSRNIYLLMQIAHNLWQLFNSGCLRPLEKRHRYRNMTQVKWAELIRFTIMRIGIALALRDIPRRY
;
A
#
# COMPACT_ATOMS: atom_id res chain seq x y z
N MET A 1 -23.61 -26.58 18.91
CA MET A 1 -22.16 -26.82 18.79
C MET A 1 -21.90 -27.53 17.47
N ARG A 2 -20.83 -27.18 16.74
CA ARG A 2 -20.39 -27.98 15.59
C ARG A 2 -19.74 -29.25 16.14
N ASP A 3 -20.03 -30.38 15.52
CA ASP A 3 -19.34 -31.63 15.76
C ASP A 3 -17.87 -31.47 15.33
N GLU A 4 -16.94 -31.43 16.29
CA GLU A 4 -15.52 -31.22 16.03
C GLU A 4 -14.92 -32.34 15.18
N THR A 5 -15.51 -33.55 15.25
CA THR A 5 -15.09 -34.70 14.44
C THR A 5 -15.41 -34.55 12.95
N LYS A 6 -16.23 -33.56 12.57
CA LYS A 6 -16.60 -33.24 11.18
C LYS A 6 -15.91 -31.99 10.63
N CYS A 7 -14.97 -31.41 11.37
CA CYS A 7 -14.25 -30.21 10.94
C CYS A 7 -12.98 -30.58 10.18
N LEU A 8 -13.04 -30.63 8.84
CA LEU A 8 -11.90 -31.02 7.99
C LEU A 8 -10.75 -30.00 7.94
N TYR A 9 -10.97 -28.78 8.42
CA TYR A 9 -10.08 -27.64 8.17
C TYR A 9 -9.79 -26.83 9.42
N GLU A 10 -8.51 -26.53 9.62
CA GLU A 10 -8.07 -25.55 10.62
C GLU A 10 -8.33 -24.11 10.17
N GLY A 11 -8.40 -23.19 11.13
CA GLY A 11 -8.55 -21.75 10.89
C GLY A 11 -7.53 -21.19 9.89
N ARG A 12 -6.26 -21.64 9.99
CA ARG A 12 -5.16 -21.23 9.12
C ARG A 12 -5.37 -21.67 7.68
N THR A 13 -5.95 -22.85 7.47
CA THR A 13 -6.25 -23.39 6.14
C THR A 13 -7.27 -22.51 5.41
N PHE A 14 -8.27 -21.97 6.11
CA PHE A 14 -9.20 -20.99 5.52
C PHE A 14 -8.49 -19.71 5.07
N LEU A 15 -7.54 -19.19 5.85
CA LEU A 15 -6.80 -17.97 5.51
C LEU A 15 -5.85 -18.20 4.33
N TRP A 16 -5.06 -19.27 4.38
CA TRP A 16 -4.09 -19.60 3.33
C TRP A 16 -4.73 -19.93 2.00
N THR A 17 -5.95 -20.45 1.98
CA THR A 17 -6.69 -20.65 0.72
C THR A 17 -6.87 -19.34 -0.05
N PHE A 18 -7.25 -18.24 0.63
CA PHE A 18 -7.36 -16.94 -0.02
C PHE A 18 -6.00 -16.30 -0.28
N ILE A 19 -5.06 -16.38 0.68
CA ILE A 19 -3.71 -15.80 0.51
C ILE A 19 -3.01 -16.43 -0.70
N LEU A 20 -3.00 -17.76 -0.81
CA LEU A 20 -2.41 -18.47 -1.95
C LEU A 20 -3.19 -18.20 -3.23
N GLY A 21 -4.53 -18.10 -3.17
CA GLY A 21 -5.34 -17.70 -4.32
C GLY A 21 -4.98 -16.30 -4.87
N PHE A 22 -4.70 -15.34 -3.99
CA PHE A 22 -4.22 -14.01 -4.37
C PHE A 22 -2.77 -14.04 -4.89
N LEU A 23 -1.88 -14.82 -4.27
CA LEU A 23 -0.53 -15.04 -4.77
C LEU A 23 -0.55 -15.66 -6.19
N GLY A 24 -1.47 -16.59 -6.44
CA GLY A 24 -1.69 -17.26 -7.72
C GLY A 24 -2.56 -16.48 -8.73
N ARG A 25 -2.91 -15.22 -8.44
CA ARG A 25 -3.64 -14.31 -9.33
C ARG A 25 -4.99 -14.85 -9.84
N LEU A 26 -5.75 -15.50 -8.96
CA LEU A 26 -7.05 -16.08 -9.34
C LEU A 26 -8.16 -15.01 -9.49
N GLY A 27 -8.03 -13.87 -8.82
CA GLY A 27 -8.85 -12.67 -9.05
C GLY A 27 -10.36 -12.79 -8.79
N SER A 28 -10.88 -13.96 -8.44
CA SER A 28 -12.30 -14.21 -8.15
C SER A 28 -12.49 -15.46 -7.30
N ARG A 29 -13.66 -15.56 -6.64
CA ARG A 29 -14.02 -16.76 -5.87
C ARG A 29 -14.18 -18.00 -6.73
N ASN A 30 -14.77 -17.86 -7.91
CA ASN A 30 -14.98 -18.99 -8.83
C ASN A 30 -13.66 -19.59 -9.29
N ALA A 31 -12.67 -18.76 -9.58
CA ALA A 31 -11.33 -19.23 -9.94
C ALA A 31 -10.61 -19.91 -8.77
N MET A 32 -10.81 -19.42 -7.53
CA MET A 32 -10.32 -20.10 -6.32
C MET A 32 -10.99 -21.46 -6.12
N ASP A 33 -12.33 -21.52 -6.25
CA ASP A 33 -13.10 -22.75 -6.11
C ASP A 33 -12.79 -23.77 -7.22
N ALA A 34 -12.40 -23.33 -8.42
CA ALA A 34 -11.99 -24.21 -9.52
C ALA A 34 -10.71 -25.02 -9.20
N LEU A 35 -9.85 -24.52 -8.31
CA LEU A 35 -8.63 -25.23 -7.88
C LEU A 35 -8.83 -26.03 -6.59
N ARG A 36 -10.05 -26.05 -6.05
CA ARG A 36 -10.32 -26.62 -4.72
C ARG A 36 -9.98 -28.10 -4.62
N ASP A 37 -10.26 -28.82 -5.70
CA ASP A 37 -10.20 -30.28 -5.78
C ASP A 37 -8.92 -30.79 -6.47
N ASP A 38 -7.97 -29.89 -6.78
CA ASP A 38 -6.62 -30.21 -7.25
C ASP A 38 -5.74 -30.63 -6.07
N GLU A 39 -5.16 -31.82 -6.16
CA GLU A 39 -4.43 -32.45 -5.05
C GLU A 39 -3.18 -31.67 -4.65
N HIS A 40 -2.37 -31.23 -5.63
CA HIS A 40 -1.14 -30.51 -5.35
C HIS A 40 -1.42 -29.10 -4.84
N TRP A 41 -2.45 -28.44 -5.35
CA TRP A 41 -2.89 -27.14 -4.85
C TRP A 41 -3.41 -27.25 -3.41
N ALA A 42 -4.22 -28.27 -3.12
CA ALA A 42 -4.69 -28.52 -1.77
C ALA A 42 -3.51 -28.79 -0.83
N ASP A 43 -2.61 -29.69 -1.21
CA ASP A 43 -1.40 -29.99 -0.45
C ASP A 43 -0.56 -28.73 -0.16
N ALA A 44 -0.38 -27.85 -1.14
CA ALA A 44 0.31 -26.58 -0.97
C ALA A 44 -0.38 -25.68 0.09
N VAL A 45 -1.71 -25.55 0.06
CA VAL A 45 -2.46 -24.79 1.07
C VAL A 45 -2.28 -25.40 2.46
N HIS A 46 -2.40 -26.72 2.59
CA HIS A 46 -2.25 -27.44 3.86
C HIS A 46 -0.85 -27.27 4.45
N ARG A 47 0.20 -27.40 3.62
CA ARG A 47 1.59 -27.18 4.05
C ARG A 47 1.84 -25.75 4.51
N LEU A 48 1.34 -24.75 3.78
CA LEU A 48 1.47 -23.34 4.17
C LEU A 48 0.67 -23.03 5.44
N ALA A 49 -0.47 -23.70 5.63
CA ALA A 49 -1.28 -23.62 6.83
C ALA A 49 -0.72 -24.43 8.01
N GLU A 50 0.31 -25.24 7.78
CA GLU A 50 0.85 -26.22 8.73
C GLU A 50 -0.21 -27.18 9.27
N GLN A 51 -1.17 -27.57 8.43
CA GLN A 51 -2.11 -28.66 8.70
C GLN A 51 -1.48 -29.96 8.18
N ASP A 52 -0.87 -30.72 9.09
CA ASP A 52 -0.12 -31.96 8.80
C ASP A 52 -0.98 -33.23 8.87
N TRP A 53 -2.27 -33.09 9.16
CA TRP A 53 -3.23 -34.19 9.24
C TRP A 53 -4.35 -34.04 8.20
N TRP A 54 -4.90 -35.18 7.78
CA TRP A 54 -6.07 -35.27 6.92
C TRP A 54 -6.85 -36.55 7.22
N VAL A 55 -8.15 -36.56 6.97
CA VAL A 55 -8.99 -37.74 7.21
C VAL A 55 -8.63 -38.85 6.22
N GLU A 56 -8.38 -40.05 6.73
CA GLU A 56 -8.02 -41.20 5.91
C GLU A 56 -9.16 -41.59 4.96
N GLY A 57 -8.82 -41.90 3.70
CA GLY A 57 -9.81 -42.24 2.67
C GLY A 57 -10.57 -41.06 2.05
N GLU A 58 -10.50 -39.87 2.64
CA GLU A 58 -11.14 -38.66 2.10
C GLU A 58 -10.26 -37.95 1.09
N LYS A 59 -10.85 -37.47 -0.02
CA LYS A 59 -10.12 -36.70 -1.02
C LYS A 59 -9.61 -35.39 -0.41
N ARG A 60 -8.29 -35.15 -0.49
CA ARG A 60 -7.68 -33.89 -0.03
C ARG A 60 -8.16 -32.73 -0.88
N THR A 61 -8.73 -31.72 -0.22
CA THR A 61 -9.31 -30.54 -0.86
C THR A 61 -8.99 -29.28 -0.05
N THR A 62 -9.28 -28.11 -0.60
CA THR A 62 -9.29 -26.85 0.15
C THR A 62 -10.72 -26.44 0.55
N PRO A 63 -10.91 -25.57 1.56
CA PRO A 63 -12.23 -25.04 1.86
C PRO A 63 -12.80 -24.27 0.66
N CYS A 64 -14.08 -24.47 0.34
CA CYS A 64 -14.74 -23.63 -0.65
C CYS A 64 -14.87 -22.18 -0.17
N SER A 65 -14.93 -21.25 -1.12
CA SER A 65 -14.98 -19.81 -0.88
C SER A 65 -16.16 -19.38 0.00
N LEU A 66 -17.29 -20.10 -0.06
CA LEU A 66 -18.45 -19.87 0.81
C LEU A 66 -18.14 -20.21 2.27
N SER A 67 -17.48 -21.34 2.51
CA SER A 67 -17.06 -21.75 3.86
C SER A 67 -16.06 -20.76 4.45
N ILE A 68 -15.16 -20.22 3.62
CA ILE A 68 -14.21 -19.17 4.02
C ILE A 68 -14.95 -17.88 4.37
N CYS A 69 -15.90 -17.43 3.55
CA CYS A 69 -16.73 -16.26 3.88
C CYS A 69 -17.47 -16.43 5.22
N ASN A 70 -18.01 -17.63 5.47
CA ASN A 70 -18.67 -17.99 6.73
C ASN A 70 -17.71 -18.07 7.92
N TYR A 71 -16.45 -18.42 7.69
CA TYR A 71 -15.41 -18.38 8.72
C TYR A 71 -15.05 -16.92 9.05
N LEU A 72 -14.80 -16.10 8.02
CA LEU A 72 -14.42 -14.69 8.17
C LEU A 72 -15.53 -13.82 8.77
N SER A 73 -16.80 -14.24 8.72
CA SER A 73 -17.91 -13.51 9.32
C SER A 73 -17.92 -13.55 10.86
N ARG A 74 -17.20 -14.51 11.46
CA ARG A 74 -17.18 -14.81 12.90
C ARG A 74 -16.35 -13.85 13.76
N GLY A 75 -15.81 -12.77 13.18
CA GLY A 75 -15.17 -11.69 13.95
C GLY A 75 -13.64 -11.71 14.00
N CYS A 76 -12.97 -12.13 12.93
CA CYS A 76 -11.49 -12.15 12.87
C CYS A 76 -10.84 -10.82 12.42
N THR A 77 -11.59 -9.73 12.30
CA THR A 77 -11.08 -8.48 11.69
C THR A 77 -9.88 -7.90 12.45
N ALA A 78 -9.98 -7.77 13.78
CA ALA A 78 -8.89 -7.23 14.58
C ALA A 78 -7.63 -8.11 14.51
N VAL A 79 -7.80 -9.43 14.46
CA VAL A 79 -6.68 -10.38 14.31
C VAL A 79 -6.01 -10.23 12.96
N LEU A 80 -6.78 -10.05 11.87
CA LEU A 80 -6.23 -9.84 10.53
C LEU A 80 -5.56 -8.46 10.38
N GLU A 81 -6.13 -7.42 10.99
CA GLU A 81 -5.49 -6.09 11.07
C GLU A 81 -4.15 -6.19 11.79
N GLN A 82 -4.10 -6.90 12.92
CA GLN A 82 -2.86 -7.12 13.66
C GLN A 82 -1.86 -7.97 12.87
N ALA A 83 -2.32 -9.03 12.20
CA ALA A 83 -1.45 -9.87 11.37
C ALA A 83 -0.78 -9.07 10.23
N LEU A 84 -1.50 -8.13 9.59
CA LEU A 84 -0.93 -7.25 8.58
C LEU A 84 0.21 -6.38 9.16
N VAL A 85 -0.02 -5.79 10.34
CA VAL A 85 0.98 -5.01 11.08
C VAL A 85 2.18 -5.88 11.48
N ASP A 86 1.92 -7.10 11.98
CA ASP A 86 2.95 -8.02 12.46
C ASP A 86 3.86 -8.48 11.33
N VAL A 87 3.33 -8.75 10.14
CA VAL A 87 4.12 -9.10 8.94
C VAL A 87 5.13 -7.99 8.62
N VAL A 88 4.70 -6.73 8.59
CA VAL A 88 5.61 -5.60 8.34
C VAL A 88 6.60 -5.39 9.48
N THR A 89 6.12 -5.49 10.72
CA THR A 89 6.96 -5.34 11.92
C THR A 89 8.05 -6.42 11.96
N TYR A 90 7.73 -7.64 11.58
CA TYR A 90 8.69 -8.73 11.48
C TYR A 90 9.76 -8.43 10.43
N MET A 91 9.37 -7.98 9.24
CA MET A 91 10.32 -7.55 8.19
C MET A 91 11.21 -6.37 8.64
N MET A 92 10.66 -5.42 9.40
CA MET A 92 11.44 -4.33 10.00
C MET A 92 12.46 -4.83 11.03
N ARG A 93 12.07 -5.78 11.90
CA ARG A 93 12.98 -6.40 12.90
C ARG A 93 14.12 -7.16 12.24
N LEU A 94 13.85 -7.77 11.08
CA LEU A 94 14.87 -8.41 10.23
C LEU A 94 15.72 -7.40 9.44
N LYS A 95 15.56 -6.08 9.68
CA LYS A 95 16.31 -5.00 9.03
C LYS A 95 16.16 -4.94 7.51
N MET A 96 15.11 -5.56 6.96
CA MET A 96 14.89 -5.65 5.51
C MET A 96 14.62 -4.29 4.87
N PHE A 97 14.25 -3.29 5.68
CA PHE A 97 13.92 -1.94 5.23
C PHE A 97 14.91 -0.87 5.72
N ASP A 98 16.05 -1.22 6.31
CA ASP A 98 16.97 -0.19 6.84
C ASP A 98 17.51 0.74 5.75
N ASN A 99 17.77 0.20 4.56
CA ASN A 99 18.16 1.00 3.38
C ASN A 99 16.97 1.72 2.71
N ALA A 100 15.75 1.59 3.24
CA ALA A 100 14.57 2.30 2.75
C ALA A 100 14.29 3.59 3.51
N ARG A 101 15.09 3.94 4.52
CA ARG A 101 14.86 5.13 5.34
C ARG A 101 15.24 6.41 4.61
N PHE A 102 14.43 7.45 4.78
CA PHE A 102 14.76 8.82 4.39
C PHE A 102 15.11 9.61 5.64
N ARG A 103 16.34 10.12 5.74
CA ARG A 103 16.84 10.83 6.95
C ARG A 103 16.59 10.04 8.25
N GLY A 104 16.75 8.71 8.20
CA GLY A 104 16.52 7.81 9.34
C GLY A 104 15.04 7.40 9.54
N LEU A 105 14.11 7.97 8.79
CA LEU A 105 12.67 7.77 8.94
C LEU A 105 12.11 6.77 7.93
N PHE A 106 11.13 5.97 8.34
CA PHE A 106 10.34 5.18 7.40
C PHE A 106 9.32 6.07 6.69
N VAL A 107 9.25 5.94 5.38
CA VAL A 107 8.35 6.75 4.57
C VAL A 107 7.06 5.98 4.32
N ILE A 108 5.93 6.50 4.79
CA ILE A 108 4.61 5.89 4.69
C ILE A 108 3.73 6.77 3.82
N ALA A 109 3.35 6.27 2.64
CA ALA A 109 2.34 6.92 1.81
C ALA A 109 0.95 6.55 2.30
N VAL A 110 0.06 7.54 2.34
CA VAL A 110 -1.35 7.37 2.69
C VAL A 110 -2.21 7.82 1.52
N ASP A 111 -3.08 6.95 1.03
CA ASP A 111 -3.93 7.24 -0.12
C ASP A 111 -5.20 6.38 -0.10
N GLY A 112 -6.27 6.92 -0.68
CA GLY A 112 -7.56 6.25 -0.81
C GLY A 112 -7.63 5.42 -2.09
N THR A 113 -8.30 4.28 -2.03
CA THR A 113 -8.63 3.51 -3.23
C THR A 113 -10.04 2.98 -3.20
N LYS A 114 -10.66 2.89 -4.39
CA LYS A 114 -11.88 2.12 -4.59
C LYS A 114 -11.57 0.65 -4.32
N GLN A 115 -12.21 0.11 -3.28
CA GLN A 115 -12.16 -1.31 -2.99
C GLN A 115 -13.12 -2.03 -3.92
N GLU A 116 -14.43 -1.82 -3.84
CA GLU A 116 -15.39 -2.60 -4.65
C GLU A 116 -16.70 -1.84 -4.83
N ARG A 117 -17.52 -2.25 -5.81
CA ARG A 117 -18.92 -1.80 -5.91
C ARG A 117 -19.79 -2.60 -4.93
N ILE A 118 -20.65 -1.92 -4.20
CA ILE A 118 -21.68 -2.51 -3.33
C ILE A 118 -22.78 -3.10 -4.22
N ARG A 119 -23.09 -4.39 -4.07
CA ARG A 119 -24.19 -5.01 -4.84
C ARG A 119 -25.53 -4.51 -4.31
N CYS A 120 -26.47 -4.31 -5.23
CA CYS A 120 -27.83 -3.86 -4.93
C CYS A 120 -27.90 -2.50 -4.22
N CYS A 121 -26.85 -1.68 -4.29
CA CYS A 121 -26.88 -0.30 -3.80
C CYS A 121 -27.74 0.56 -4.74
N LYS A 122 -28.64 1.38 -4.15
CA LYS A 122 -29.52 2.29 -4.90
C LYS A 122 -28.77 3.44 -5.56
N TRP A 123 -27.64 3.82 -4.98
CA TRP A 123 -26.84 4.93 -5.46
C TRP A 123 -26.07 4.58 -6.74
N LEU A 124 -25.75 5.60 -7.54
CA LEU A 124 -24.99 5.48 -8.79
C LEU A 124 -23.58 6.07 -8.65
N GLY A 125 -22.67 5.62 -9.52
CA GLY A 125 -21.29 6.12 -9.59
C GLY A 125 -20.50 5.84 -8.30
N ASN A 126 -19.70 6.82 -7.87
CA ASN A 126 -18.82 6.68 -6.70
C ASN A 126 -19.56 6.42 -5.39
N ARG A 127 -20.83 6.82 -5.30
CA ARG A 127 -21.66 6.59 -4.11
C ARG A 127 -22.02 5.12 -3.91
N ALA A 128 -21.93 4.31 -4.97
CA ALA A 128 -22.15 2.87 -4.94
C ALA A 128 -20.90 2.07 -4.53
N ASN A 129 -19.78 2.74 -4.23
CA ASN A 129 -18.50 2.09 -4.01
C ASN A 129 -18.09 2.10 -2.53
N ARG A 130 -17.45 1.02 -2.10
CA ARG A 130 -16.66 1.01 -0.86
C ARG A 130 -15.25 1.49 -1.18
N HIS A 131 -14.76 2.36 -0.32
CA HIS A 131 -13.40 2.88 -0.38
C HIS A 131 -12.65 2.49 0.89
N VAL A 132 -11.34 2.42 0.78
CA VAL A 132 -10.42 2.14 1.88
C VAL A 132 -9.26 3.11 1.80
N LEU A 133 -8.85 3.63 2.95
CA LEU A 133 -7.63 4.40 3.09
C LEU A 133 -6.52 3.47 3.54
N GLU A 134 -5.42 3.44 2.80
CA GLU A 134 -4.28 2.57 3.06
C GLU A 134 -3.06 3.39 3.44
N ALA A 135 -2.30 2.87 4.39
CA ALA A 135 -0.94 3.29 4.68
C ALA A 135 0.02 2.23 4.17
N LYS A 136 0.90 2.61 3.22
CA LYS A 136 1.95 1.73 2.68
C LYS A 136 3.34 2.28 2.94
N LEU A 137 4.24 1.45 3.44
CA LEU A 137 5.67 1.75 3.53
C LEU A 137 6.25 1.75 2.12
N ILE A 138 6.85 2.88 1.73
CA ILE A 138 7.42 3.08 0.41
C ILE A 138 8.94 2.91 0.47
N THR A 139 9.46 2.14 -0.46
CA THR A 139 10.90 1.86 -0.57
C THR A 139 11.53 2.59 -1.77
N PRO A 140 12.82 2.93 -1.72
CA PRO A 140 13.48 3.65 -2.81
C PRO A 140 13.62 2.81 -4.09
N TRP A 141 13.51 1.48 -4.00
CA TRP A 141 13.50 0.55 -5.13
C TRP A 141 12.10 0.30 -5.73
N GLY A 142 11.08 1.04 -5.27
CA GLY A 142 9.75 1.06 -5.89
C GLY A 142 8.81 -0.06 -5.44
N SER A 143 9.05 -0.69 -4.28
CA SER A 143 8.06 -1.55 -3.61
C SER A 143 7.25 -0.74 -2.60
N ALA A 144 5.99 -1.12 -2.43
CA ALA A 144 5.06 -0.58 -1.44
C ALA A 144 4.47 -1.73 -0.61
N TYR A 145 4.60 -1.65 0.72
CA TYR A 145 4.15 -2.67 1.66
C TYR A 145 3.01 -2.13 2.52
N SER A 146 1.84 -2.75 2.47
CA SER A 146 0.69 -2.36 3.30
C SER A 146 0.96 -2.57 4.76
N VAL A 147 0.80 -1.51 5.53
CA VAL A 147 1.02 -1.48 6.98
C VAL A 147 -0.32 -1.51 7.70
N MET A 148 -1.28 -0.72 7.23
CA MET A 148 -2.55 -0.52 7.90
C MET A 148 -3.60 0.00 6.95
N SER A 149 -4.87 -0.35 7.22
CA SER A 149 -6.01 0.09 6.44
C SER A 149 -7.16 0.54 7.33
N VAL A 150 -7.88 1.57 6.90
CA VAL A 150 -9.14 1.96 7.53
C VAL A 150 -10.23 2.10 6.48
N PRO A 151 -11.42 1.52 6.70
CA PRO A 151 -12.51 1.69 5.76
C PRO A 151 -12.95 3.15 5.74
N ILE A 152 -13.28 3.65 4.55
CA ILE A 152 -14.03 4.88 4.35
C ILE A 152 -15.51 4.50 4.31
N LYS A 153 -16.31 5.07 5.21
CA LYS A 153 -17.74 4.74 5.29
C LYS A 153 -18.44 5.14 3.98
N PRO A 154 -19.14 4.21 3.31
CA PRO A 154 -19.92 4.55 2.12
C PRO A 154 -21.16 5.36 2.50
N TRP A 155 -21.87 5.91 1.51
CA TRP A 155 -23.19 6.51 1.73
C TRP A 155 -24.14 5.48 2.35
N HIS A 156 -24.91 5.91 3.36
CA HIS A 156 -25.93 5.07 3.96
C HIS A 156 -27.18 5.07 3.07
N ASP A 157 -27.67 3.87 2.72
CA ASP A 157 -28.86 3.73 1.86
C ASP A 157 -30.15 4.26 2.53
N GLY A 158 -30.16 4.43 3.87
CA GLY A 158 -31.30 4.88 4.66
C GLY A 158 -31.30 6.35 5.11
N ASN A 159 -30.26 7.13 4.79
CA ASN A 159 -30.18 8.54 5.17
C ASN A 159 -29.56 9.36 4.03
N GLU A 160 -30.39 10.12 3.31
CA GLU A 160 -29.98 10.86 2.11
C GLU A 160 -29.15 12.10 2.42
N ASP A 161 -29.18 12.56 3.68
CA ASP A 161 -28.40 13.70 4.17
C ASP A 161 -27.00 13.30 4.68
N GLU A 162 -26.74 12.01 4.87
CA GLU A 162 -25.47 11.52 5.43
C GLU A 162 -24.37 11.47 4.36
N LYS A 163 -23.53 12.51 4.34
CA LYS A 163 -22.36 12.58 3.45
C LYS A 163 -21.41 11.40 3.64
N GLN A 164 -20.93 10.86 2.53
CA GLN A 164 -19.83 9.90 2.53
C GLN A 164 -18.61 10.46 3.26
N ASP A 165 -18.02 9.58 4.05
CA ASP A 165 -16.81 9.81 4.81
C ASP A 165 -15.64 10.12 3.87
N SER A 166 -14.70 10.94 4.31
CA SER A 166 -13.61 11.45 3.48
C SER A 166 -12.28 10.82 3.86
N GLU A 167 -11.31 10.86 2.95
CA GLU A 167 -9.94 10.45 3.24
C GLU A 167 -9.33 11.23 4.41
N TYR A 168 -9.68 12.51 4.54
CA TYR A 168 -9.30 13.33 5.69
C TYR A 168 -9.77 12.69 7.01
N HIS A 169 -11.05 12.33 7.13
CA HIS A 169 -11.58 11.67 8.32
C HIS A 169 -11.04 10.24 8.48
N GLY A 170 -10.75 9.55 7.37
CA GLY A 170 -9.99 8.30 7.36
C GLY A 170 -8.62 8.46 8.02
N MET A 171 -7.86 9.50 7.65
CA MET A 171 -6.53 9.77 8.20
C MET A 171 -6.60 10.07 9.70
N LEU A 172 -7.62 10.80 10.16
CA LEU A 172 -7.85 11.02 11.59
C LEU A 172 -8.10 9.74 12.38
N ARG A 173 -8.64 8.69 11.75
CA ARG A 173 -8.81 7.35 12.35
C ARG A 173 -7.56 6.47 12.20
N LEU A 174 -6.84 6.61 11.09
CA LEU A 174 -5.63 5.83 10.80
C LEU A 174 -4.45 6.26 11.67
N ALA A 175 -4.24 7.57 11.84
CA ALA A 175 -3.06 8.10 12.53
C ALA A 175 -2.92 7.62 13.99
N PRO A 176 -3.97 7.64 14.85
CA PRO A 176 -3.86 7.10 16.21
C PRO A 176 -3.51 5.61 16.23
N LYS A 177 -4.08 4.81 15.31
CA LYS A 177 -3.77 3.39 15.20
C LYS A 177 -2.32 3.17 14.76
N LEU A 178 -1.85 3.93 13.77
CA LEU A 178 -0.47 3.85 13.28
C LEU A 178 0.52 4.23 14.39
N LYS A 179 0.25 5.30 15.16
CA LYS A 179 1.08 5.68 16.31
C LYS A 179 1.08 4.62 17.41
N ALA A 180 -0.06 4.00 17.69
CA ALA A 180 -0.15 2.93 18.69
C ALA A 180 0.63 1.67 18.26
N ALA A 181 0.59 1.31 16.97
CA ALA A 181 1.34 0.17 16.44
C ALA A 181 2.86 0.44 16.39
N PHE A 182 3.26 1.70 16.17
CA PHE A 182 4.66 2.09 15.98
C PHE A 182 5.05 3.32 16.82
N PRO A 183 5.03 3.22 18.17
CA PRO A 183 5.15 4.39 19.06
C PRO A 183 6.49 5.13 18.94
N HIS A 184 7.58 4.37 18.74
CA HIS A 184 8.95 4.87 18.68
C HIS A 184 9.53 4.93 17.27
N LEU A 185 8.73 4.58 16.25
CA LEU A 185 9.22 4.57 14.88
C LEU A 185 9.26 5.99 14.33
N GLY A 186 10.42 6.40 13.83
CA GLY A 186 10.53 7.63 13.05
C GLY A 186 9.80 7.46 11.72
N ILE A 187 8.78 8.29 11.47
CA ILE A 187 7.90 8.19 10.31
C ILE A 187 7.89 9.53 9.56
N CYS A 188 7.90 9.44 8.23
CA CYS A 188 7.56 10.53 7.32
C CYS A 188 6.30 10.15 6.54
N ILE A 189 5.24 10.95 6.61
CA ILE A 189 4.00 10.71 5.86
C ILE A 189 4.10 11.33 4.46
N LEU A 190 3.78 10.55 3.43
CA LEU A 190 3.49 11.08 2.09
C LEU A 190 1.99 11.15 1.87
N GLY A 191 1.51 12.30 1.40
CA GLY A 191 0.08 12.56 1.19
C GLY A 191 -0.16 13.38 -0.07
N ASP A 192 -1.40 13.35 -0.55
CA ASP A 192 -1.81 14.13 -1.71
C ASP A 192 -2.08 15.60 -1.35
N GLY A 193 -2.65 16.37 -2.28
CA GLY A 193 -2.98 17.78 -2.08
C GLY A 193 -4.00 18.04 -0.98
N LEU A 194 -4.83 17.05 -0.63
CA LEU A 194 -5.84 17.18 0.42
C LEU A 194 -5.22 17.18 1.82
N TYR A 195 -3.99 16.71 1.96
CA TYR A 195 -3.26 16.62 3.24
C TYR A 195 -2.51 17.90 3.55
N ALA A 196 -2.23 18.74 2.54
CA ALA A 196 -1.58 20.02 2.71
C ALA A 196 -2.51 21.07 3.35
N CYS A 197 -2.91 20.83 4.60
CA CYS A 197 -3.74 21.71 5.41
C CYS A 197 -3.29 21.68 6.87
N ALA A 198 -3.45 22.80 7.58
CA ALA A 198 -2.98 22.96 8.96
C ALA A 198 -3.38 21.80 9.89
N PRO A 199 -4.64 21.31 9.93
CA PRO A 199 -5.01 20.24 10.86
C PRO A 199 -4.24 18.92 10.68
N LEU A 200 -3.89 18.54 9.45
CA LEU A 200 -3.14 17.30 9.19
C LEU A 200 -1.63 17.49 9.34
N MET A 201 -1.11 18.68 9.05
CA MET A 201 0.28 19.03 9.34
C MET A 201 0.54 19.04 10.85
N GLN A 202 -0.31 19.73 11.63
CA GLN A 202 -0.28 19.74 13.10
C GLN A 202 -0.47 18.33 13.70
N LEU A 203 -1.26 17.47 13.06
CA LEU A 203 -1.41 16.08 13.49
C LEU A 203 -0.10 15.29 13.34
N CYS A 204 0.66 15.54 12.28
CA CYS A 204 1.98 14.92 12.09
C CYS A 204 2.95 15.42 13.18
N GLU A 205 3.00 16.72 13.44
CA GLU A 205 3.82 17.30 14.52
C GLU A 205 3.46 16.72 15.89
N LYS A 206 2.15 16.63 16.20
CA LYS A 206 1.66 16.01 17.45
C LYS A 206 2.19 14.59 17.65
N TYR A 207 2.36 13.82 16.58
CA TYR A 207 2.89 12.46 16.64
C TYR A 207 4.41 12.36 16.45
N ASN A 208 5.09 13.50 16.33
CA ASN A 208 6.50 13.63 16.00
C ASN A 208 6.85 12.91 14.68
N TRP A 209 6.01 13.15 13.68
CA TRP A 209 6.18 12.66 12.31
C TRP A 209 6.52 13.82 11.39
N GLU A 210 7.43 13.54 10.46
CA GLU A 210 7.68 14.43 9.34
C GLU A 210 6.62 14.22 8.25
N TYR A 211 6.49 15.17 7.33
CA TYR A 211 5.61 15.01 6.17
C TYR A 211 6.19 15.59 4.88
N ILE A 212 5.74 15.02 3.77
CA ILE A 212 5.87 15.56 2.43
C ILE A 212 4.52 15.40 1.72
N PHE A 213 3.77 16.49 1.61
CA PHE A 213 2.47 16.52 0.97
C PHE A 213 2.56 17.16 -0.40
N THR A 214 1.82 16.63 -1.37
CA THR A 214 1.68 17.32 -2.65
C THR A 214 1.09 18.71 -2.41
N PHE A 215 1.66 19.75 -2.99
CA PHE A 215 1.22 21.12 -2.79
C PHE A 215 0.69 21.71 -4.09
N LYS A 216 -0.57 22.13 -4.09
CA LYS A 216 -1.27 22.68 -5.26
C LYS A 216 -2.04 23.92 -4.83
N GLU A 217 -2.14 24.89 -5.74
CA GLU A 217 -2.83 26.17 -5.53
C GLU A 217 -4.27 26.00 -5.03
N GLY A 218 -5.03 25.06 -5.62
CA GLY A 218 -6.49 25.03 -5.52
C GLY A 218 -7.09 24.97 -4.12
N ARG A 219 -6.41 24.38 -3.12
CA ARG A 219 -6.95 24.28 -1.74
C ARG A 219 -6.48 25.42 -0.83
N THR A 220 -5.28 25.94 -1.09
CA THR A 220 -4.58 26.87 -0.21
C THR A 220 -3.93 27.98 -1.05
N PRO A 221 -4.73 28.78 -1.78
CA PRO A 221 -4.22 29.70 -2.79
C PRO A 221 -3.32 30.79 -2.20
N ARG A 222 -3.64 31.29 -1.00
CA ARG A 222 -2.81 32.28 -0.29
C ARG A 222 -1.42 31.72 0.05
N ALA A 223 -1.36 30.61 0.77
CA ALA A 223 -0.08 29.95 1.10
C ALA A 223 0.71 29.56 -0.16
N TYR A 224 0.00 29.21 -1.26
CA TYR A 224 0.65 28.92 -2.53
C TYR A 224 1.28 30.17 -3.16
N ALA A 225 0.56 31.29 -3.17
CA ALA A 225 1.09 32.59 -3.63
C ALA A 225 2.28 33.04 -2.78
N ASP A 226 2.15 32.95 -1.45
CA ASP A 226 3.22 33.28 -0.50
C ASP A 226 4.48 32.45 -0.78
N ALA A 227 4.33 31.14 -1.03
CA ALA A 227 5.44 30.28 -1.42
C ALA A 227 6.09 30.71 -2.75
N GLN A 228 5.31 31.13 -3.76
CA GLN A 228 5.87 31.64 -5.02
C GLN A 228 6.63 32.95 -4.79
N ASP A 229 6.11 33.85 -3.97
CA ASP A 229 6.72 35.14 -3.68
C ASP A 229 8.03 34.98 -2.88
N LEU A 230 8.05 34.10 -1.88
CA LEU A 230 9.28 33.74 -1.16
C LEU A 230 10.35 33.16 -2.09
N MET A 231 9.99 32.27 -3.01
CA MET A 231 10.93 31.75 -4.02
C MET A 231 11.47 32.85 -4.95
N ARG A 232 10.66 33.86 -5.31
CA ARG A 232 11.09 34.99 -6.14
C ARG A 232 12.01 35.95 -5.38
N GLN A 233 11.74 36.20 -4.10
CA GLN A 233 12.52 37.09 -3.24
C GLN A 233 13.86 36.46 -2.84
N CYS A 234 13.95 35.13 -2.82
CA CYS A 234 15.17 34.39 -2.48
C CYS A 234 15.65 33.52 -3.65
N PRO A 235 16.15 34.10 -4.76
CA PRO A 235 16.56 33.31 -5.94
C PRO A 235 17.73 32.36 -5.66
N SER A 236 18.53 32.61 -4.62
CA SER A 236 19.56 31.69 -4.14
C SER A 236 18.99 30.37 -3.60
N ASN A 237 17.70 30.32 -3.26
CA ASN A 237 16.99 29.10 -2.89
C ASN A 237 16.52 28.33 -4.15
N SER A 238 17.43 28.19 -5.10
CA SER A 238 17.19 27.43 -6.33
C SER A 238 18.48 26.84 -6.89
N GLY A 239 18.36 25.86 -7.77
CA GLY A 239 19.49 25.28 -8.49
C GLY A 239 19.08 24.41 -9.66
N THR A 240 20.04 24.13 -10.53
CA THR A 240 19.85 23.30 -11.73
C THR A 240 19.84 21.82 -11.37
N LEU A 241 18.85 21.10 -11.88
CA LEU A 241 18.73 19.67 -11.72
C LEU A 241 19.59 18.93 -12.73
N VAL A 242 20.54 18.14 -12.23
CA VAL A 242 21.40 17.29 -13.07
C VAL A 242 21.13 15.82 -12.78
N ARG A 243 20.91 15.04 -13.84
CA ARG A 243 20.71 13.59 -13.78
C ARG A 243 21.67 12.89 -14.74
N HIS A 244 21.85 11.58 -14.56
CA HIS A 244 22.61 10.76 -15.49
C HIS A 244 21.69 10.16 -16.55
N ASP A 245 22.07 10.24 -17.82
CA ASP A 245 21.38 9.53 -18.90
C ASP A 245 21.71 8.03 -18.93
N ALA A 246 21.12 7.29 -19.87
CA ALA A 246 21.37 5.85 -20.02
C ALA A 246 22.85 5.48 -20.30
N HIS A 247 23.66 6.45 -20.73
CA HIS A 247 25.10 6.28 -20.98
C HIS A 247 25.96 6.81 -19.82
N GLY A 248 25.34 7.19 -18.70
CA GLY A 248 26.02 7.72 -17.53
C GLY A 248 26.48 9.17 -17.67
N ARG A 249 26.08 9.90 -18.72
CA ARG A 249 26.45 11.31 -18.90
C ARG A 249 25.58 12.22 -18.05
N ARG A 250 26.18 13.24 -17.45
CA ARG A 250 25.46 14.29 -16.72
C ARG A 250 24.68 15.15 -17.70
N VAL A 251 23.38 15.32 -17.45
CA VAL A 251 22.50 16.15 -18.27
C VAL A 251 21.67 17.02 -17.35
N GLU A 252 21.68 18.31 -17.62
CA GLU A 252 20.75 19.28 -17.03
C GLU A 252 19.35 18.97 -17.55
N CYS A 253 18.39 18.87 -16.64
CA CYS A 253 17.06 18.36 -16.94
C CYS A 253 15.98 19.03 -16.10
N GLY A 254 16.23 20.26 -15.66
CA GLY A 254 15.25 21.05 -14.93
C GLY A 254 15.84 21.86 -13.78
N THR A 255 14.98 22.20 -12.82
CA THR A 255 15.32 23.06 -11.69
C THR A 255 14.64 22.58 -10.39
N VAL A 256 15.29 22.85 -9.26
CA VAL A 256 14.68 22.78 -7.94
C VAL A 256 14.71 24.17 -7.35
N SER A 257 13.61 24.58 -6.73
CA SER A 257 13.52 25.82 -5.96
C SER A 257 12.76 25.56 -4.67
N TRP A 258 13.01 26.34 -3.63
CA TRP A 258 12.32 26.16 -2.36
C TRP A 258 12.00 27.48 -1.66
N ALA A 259 10.93 27.44 -0.87
CA ALA A 259 10.55 28.48 0.07
C ALA A 259 10.63 27.92 1.49
N THR A 260 11.08 28.73 2.41
CA THR A 260 11.09 28.43 3.84
C THR A 260 10.16 29.38 4.58
N GLY A 261 9.44 28.87 5.59
CA GLY A 261 8.59 29.73 6.42
C GLY A 261 7.27 30.13 5.76
N VAL A 262 6.68 29.26 4.94
CA VAL A 262 5.32 29.46 4.40
C VAL A 262 4.31 29.23 5.50
N GLU A 263 3.32 30.12 5.61
CA GLU A 263 2.30 30.04 6.65
C GLU A 263 0.95 29.58 6.09
N ILE A 264 0.23 28.77 6.86
CA ILE A 264 -1.14 28.40 6.56
C ILE A 264 -2.01 28.52 7.82
N THR A 265 -3.12 29.23 7.68
CA THR A 265 -4.03 29.50 8.79
C THR A 265 -5.00 28.34 9.08
N ARG A 266 -5.35 28.21 10.36
CA ARG A 266 -6.51 27.48 10.89
C ARG A 266 -7.46 28.44 11.62
N GLY A 267 -8.09 29.36 10.89
CA GLY A 267 -9.07 30.30 11.46
C GLY A 267 -8.51 31.71 11.59
N SER A 268 -8.82 32.43 12.67
CA SER A 268 -8.33 33.80 12.86
C SER A 268 -6.91 33.86 13.43
N ASP A 269 -6.54 32.95 14.34
CA ASP A 269 -5.38 33.17 15.23
C ASP A 269 -4.39 31.99 15.37
N ASP A 270 -4.58 30.88 14.64
CA ASP A 270 -3.68 29.72 14.67
C ASP A 270 -3.03 29.50 13.30
N TRP A 271 -1.70 29.41 13.27
CA TRP A 271 -0.90 29.31 12.05
C TRP A 271 0.02 28.11 12.13
N HIS A 272 0.14 27.41 11.00
CA HIS A 272 1.12 26.35 10.80
C HIS A 272 2.20 26.86 9.84
N VAL A 273 3.47 26.71 10.21
CA VAL A 273 4.61 27.11 9.39
C VAL A 273 5.24 25.88 8.74
N PHE A 274 5.52 25.93 7.45
CA PHE A 274 6.09 24.81 6.70
C PHE A 274 6.97 25.30 5.55
N ASN A 275 7.71 24.38 4.95
CA ASN A 275 8.58 24.67 3.81
C ASN A 275 7.98 24.08 2.53
N VAL A 276 8.33 24.65 1.38
CA VAL A 276 7.85 24.19 0.06
C VAL A 276 9.03 23.93 -0.85
N VAL A 277 9.06 22.75 -1.48
CA VAL A 277 9.99 22.41 -2.56
C VAL A 277 9.22 22.35 -3.87
N ARG A 278 9.70 23.05 -4.89
CA ARG A 278 9.24 22.97 -6.27
C ARG A 278 10.29 22.25 -7.11
N VAL A 279 9.86 21.23 -7.83
CA VAL A 279 10.68 20.49 -8.81
C VAL A 279 10.04 20.69 -10.18
N ALA A 280 10.81 21.25 -11.11
CA ALA A 280 10.48 21.29 -12.52
C ALA A 280 11.50 20.43 -13.27
N GLU A 281 11.06 19.42 -14.02
CA GLU A 281 11.92 18.58 -14.85
C GLU A 281 11.54 18.74 -16.32
N ASP A 282 12.53 19.02 -17.15
CA ASP A 282 12.39 19.06 -18.60
C ASP A 282 12.27 17.63 -19.12
N ASP A 283 11.27 17.36 -19.96
CA ASP A 283 11.11 16.05 -20.57
C ASP A 283 11.77 15.98 -21.94
N ARG A 284 12.47 14.86 -22.23
CA ARG A 284 12.97 14.53 -23.57
C ARG A 284 11.87 13.94 -24.48
N ASN A 285 10.73 13.54 -23.92
CA ASN A 285 9.60 12.89 -24.60
C ASN A 285 8.33 13.77 -24.74
N GLY A 286 8.39 15.06 -24.38
CA GLY A 286 7.36 16.06 -24.70
C GLY A 286 6.32 16.40 -23.61
N SER A 287 6.47 15.95 -22.36
CA SER A 287 5.61 16.34 -21.23
C SER A 287 6.43 16.77 -20.01
N PRO A 288 6.84 18.04 -19.92
CA PRO A 288 7.62 18.54 -18.78
C PRO A 288 6.86 18.32 -17.46
N TYR A 289 7.58 17.91 -16.42
CA TYR A 289 7.02 17.72 -15.10
C TYR A 289 7.20 18.99 -14.27
N SER A 290 6.15 19.41 -13.56
CA SER A 290 6.25 20.46 -12.55
C SER A 290 5.39 20.09 -11.35
N GLY A 291 6.02 19.95 -10.19
CA GLY A 291 5.35 19.57 -8.95
C GLY A 291 5.89 20.36 -7.76
N GLN A 292 5.03 20.59 -6.78
CA GLN A 292 5.41 21.21 -5.51
C GLN A 292 5.04 20.31 -4.34
N PHE A 293 5.83 20.40 -3.27
CA PHE A 293 5.68 19.59 -2.07
C PHE A 293 5.80 20.46 -0.82
N ALA A 294 4.78 20.44 0.02
CA ALA A 294 4.79 21.03 1.35
C ALA A 294 5.45 20.05 2.33
N THR A 295 6.35 20.52 3.18
CA THR A 295 7.12 19.66 4.07
C THR A 295 7.45 20.33 5.41
N SER A 296 7.56 19.52 6.46
CA SER A 296 8.08 19.92 7.77
C SER A 296 9.62 19.93 7.82
N PHE A 297 10.28 19.29 6.87
CA PHE A 297 11.74 19.22 6.88
C PHE A 297 12.38 20.59 6.72
N GLU A 298 13.41 20.86 7.51
CA GLU A 298 14.36 21.93 7.23
C GLU A 298 15.05 21.71 5.87
N ILE A 299 15.26 22.82 5.16
CA ILE A 299 15.90 22.89 3.84
C ILE A 299 17.06 23.86 3.91
N ARG A 300 18.28 23.34 4.02
CA ARG A 300 19.50 24.15 4.16
C ARG A 300 20.18 24.42 2.83
N ASP A 301 20.01 23.51 1.88
CA ASP A 301 20.67 23.57 0.59
C ASP A 301 19.87 22.86 -0.52
N PHE A 302 20.39 22.97 -1.74
CA PHE A 302 19.83 22.35 -2.93
C PHE A 302 19.72 20.82 -2.83
N LYS A 303 20.72 20.14 -2.24
CA LYS A 303 20.74 18.67 -2.15
C LYS A 303 19.61 18.18 -1.26
N GLU A 304 19.32 18.91 -0.19
CA GLU A 304 18.19 18.65 0.68
C GLU A 304 16.85 18.87 0.00
N ALA A 305 16.69 19.99 -0.71
CA ALA A 305 15.49 20.28 -1.49
C ALA A 305 15.25 19.20 -2.56
N ASP A 306 16.27 18.83 -3.34
CA ASP A 306 16.18 17.78 -4.36
C ASP A 306 15.78 16.42 -3.74
N ALA A 307 16.39 16.05 -2.61
CA ALA A 307 16.05 14.80 -1.92
C ALA A 307 14.58 14.77 -1.45
N ILE A 308 14.07 15.87 -0.89
CA ILE A 308 12.66 16.01 -0.48
C ILE A 308 11.75 15.88 -1.70
N GLY A 309 12.04 16.60 -2.79
CA GLY A 309 11.28 16.51 -4.03
C GLY A 309 11.26 15.09 -4.60
N MET A 310 12.42 14.41 -4.60
CA MET A 310 12.55 13.03 -5.04
C MET A 310 11.70 12.08 -4.19
N TRP A 311 11.65 12.25 -2.86
CA TRP A 311 10.81 11.44 -1.97
C TRP A 311 9.33 11.77 -2.06
N GLY A 312 8.97 13.04 -2.23
CA GLY A 312 7.59 13.46 -2.50
C GLY A 312 7.01 12.77 -3.74
N ARG A 313 7.80 12.65 -4.81
CA ARG A 313 7.44 11.93 -6.03
C ARG A 313 7.20 10.43 -5.82
N ARG A 314 7.83 9.82 -4.80
CA ARG A 314 7.64 8.40 -4.49
C ARG A 314 6.26 8.09 -3.93
N ARG A 315 5.43 9.09 -3.61
CA ARG A 315 4.00 8.88 -3.32
C ARG A 315 3.33 8.06 -4.43
N TRP A 316 3.70 8.28 -5.70
CA TRP A 316 3.21 7.49 -6.85
C TRP A 316 3.34 5.96 -6.64
N GLY A 317 4.29 5.51 -5.83
CA GLY A 317 4.46 4.09 -5.49
C GLY A 317 3.18 3.44 -4.92
N ILE A 318 2.36 4.18 -4.18
CA ILE A 318 1.07 3.66 -3.67
C ILE A 318 0.04 3.49 -4.80
N GLU A 319 -0.02 4.44 -5.73
CA GLU A 319 -0.90 4.36 -6.90
C GLU A 319 -0.52 3.18 -7.79
N LEU A 320 0.79 2.97 -8.00
CA LEU A 320 1.30 1.82 -8.74
C LEU A 320 0.96 0.49 -8.04
N SER A 321 1.06 0.45 -6.70
CA SER A 321 0.61 -0.70 -5.90
C SER A 321 -0.86 -1.01 -6.15
N PHE A 322 -1.74 0.00 -6.05
CA PHE A 322 -3.16 -0.18 -6.33
C PHE A 322 -3.42 -0.61 -7.76
N HIS A 323 -2.70 -0.06 -8.74
CA HIS A 323 -2.83 -0.50 -10.12
C HIS A 323 -2.51 -2.00 -10.26
N VAL A 324 -1.47 -2.50 -9.59
CA VAL A 324 -1.15 -3.95 -9.56
C VAL A 324 -2.24 -4.75 -8.86
N GLU A 325 -2.79 -4.26 -7.75
CA GLU A 325 -3.88 -4.94 -7.04
C GLU A 325 -5.19 -4.99 -7.85
N LYS A 326 -5.45 -3.98 -8.69
CA LYS A 326 -6.62 -3.93 -9.57
C LYS A 326 -6.44 -4.78 -10.82
N ASN A 327 -5.34 -4.57 -11.53
CA ASN A 327 -5.15 -5.04 -12.90
C ASN A 327 -4.14 -6.20 -13.01
N GLY A 328 -3.41 -6.51 -11.93
CA GLY A 328 -2.41 -7.57 -11.88
C GLY A 328 -2.94 -8.94 -11.44
N GLY A 329 -4.26 -9.13 -11.39
CA GLY A 329 -4.91 -10.41 -11.10
C GLY A 329 -5.24 -10.69 -9.63
N TYR A 330 -5.04 -9.74 -8.72
CA TYR A 330 -5.54 -9.85 -7.33
C TYR A 330 -7.05 -9.66 -7.26
N GLY A 331 -7.61 -8.81 -8.13
CA GLY A 331 -9.04 -8.54 -8.20
C GLY A 331 -9.51 -7.58 -7.12
N LEU A 332 -8.72 -6.55 -6.78
CA LEU A 332 -9.11 -5.56 -5.77
C LEU A 332 -10.55 -5.04 -5.97
N GLU A 333 -10.92 -4.70 -7.21
CA GLU A 333 -12.27 -4.20 -7.55
C GLU A 333 -13.38 -5.27 -7.64
N HIS A 334 -13.04 -6.54 -7.41
CA HIS A 334 -13.99 -7.64 -7.43
C HIS A 334 -14.76 -7.73 -6.12
N ASN A 335 -16.09 -7.85 -6.22
CA ASN A 335 -16.94 -8.09 -5.05
C ASN A 335 -16.94 -9.57 -4.66
N PHE A 336 -15.97 -9.95 -3.80
CA PHE A 336 -15.84 -11.30 -3.24
C PHE A 336 -16.99 -11.64 -2.27
N CYS A 337 -17.45 -10.67 -1.47
CA CYS A 337 -18.56 -10.88 -0.55
C CYS A 337 -19.33 -9.58 -0.32
N ASN A 338 -20.66 -9.63 -0.40
CA ASN A 338 -21.46 -8.41 -0.19
C ASN A 338 -21.46 -7.96 1.29
N ASN A 339 -21.17 -8.85 2.23
CA ASN A 339 -21.05 -8.49 3.65
C ASN A 339 -19.81 -7.61 3.87
N ALA A 340 -20.01 -6.39 4.38
CA ALA A 340 -18.94 -5.40 4.55
C ALA A 340 -17.78 -5.87 5.43
N ARG A 341 -18.08 -6.59 6.53
CA ARG A 341 -17.06 -7.12 7.43
C ARG A 341 -16.23 -8.21 6.75
N VAL A 342 -16.89 -9.13 6.06
CA VAL A 342 -16.21 -10.22 5.33
C VAL A 342 -15.38 -9.66 4.18
N SER A 343 -15.93 -8.72 3.42
CA SER A 343 -15.19 -8.04 2.35
C SER A 343 -13.93 -7.35 2.86
N ARG A 344 -14.01 -6.63 3.99
CA ARG A 344 -12.85 -6.06 4.68
C ARG A 344 -11.82 -7.12 5.09
N ASN A 345 -12.27 -8.26 5.61
CA ASN A 345 -11.37 -9.35 6.01
C ASN A 345 -10.65 -9.96 4.80
N ILE A 346 -11.37 -10.14 3.69
CA ILE A 346 -10.80 -10.62 2.42
C ILE A 346 -9.77 -9.60 1.89
N TYR A 347 -10.07 -8.31 1.98
CA TYR A 347 -9.14 -7.26 1.61
C TYR A 347 -7.85 -7.29 2.44
N LEU A 348 -7.94 -7.50 3.76
CA LEU A 348 -6.75 -7.68 4.61
C LEU A 348 -5.90 -8.89 4.18
N LEU A 349 -6.53 -10.01 3.83
CA LEU A 349 -5.81 -11.18 3.30
C LEU A 349 -5.15 -10.89 1.94
N MET A 350 -5.78 -10.08 1.09
CA MET A 350 -5.19 -9.60 -0.16
C MET A 350 -3.96 -8.74 0.10
N GLN A 351 -4.00 -7.83 1.09
CA GLN A 351 -2.84 -6.99 1.43
C GLN A 351 -1.70 -7.82 2.03
N ILE A 352 -1.98 -8.83 2.85
CA ILE A 352 -0.97 -9.78 3.33
C ILE A 352 -0.33 -10.53 2.16
N ALA A 353 -1.14 -11.08 1.25
CA ALA A 353 -0.65 -11.76 0.04
C ALA A 353 0.18 -10.81 -0.86
N HIS A 354 -0.24 -9.56 -0.98
CA HIS A 354 0.49 -8.54 -1.73
C HIS A 354 1.84 -8.23 -1.08
N ASN A 355 1.92 -8.09 0.24
CA ASN A 355 3.20 -7.90 0.94
C ASN A 355 4.16 -9.08 0.74
N LEU A 356 3.67 -10.31 0.84
CA LEU A 356 4.48 -11.52 0.58
C LEU A 356 4.99 -11.54 -0.86
N TRP A 357 4.14 -11.17 -1.81
CA TRP A 357 4.54 -11.07 -3.21
C TRP A 357 5.58 -9.98 -3.44
N GLN A 358 5.44 -8.79 -2.83
CA GLN A 358 6.39 -7.71 -2.97
C GLN A 358 7.78 -8.10 -2.45
N LEU A 359 7.81 -8.84 -1.34
CA LEU A 359 9.04 -9.40 -0.79
C LEU A 359 9.66 -10.41 -1.78
N PHE A 360 8.88 -11.39 -2.24
CA PHE A 360 9.37 -12.40 -3.17
C PHE A 360 9.83 -11.80 -4.51
N ASN A 361 9.09 -10.81 -5.02
CA ASN A 361 9.41 -10.12 -6.25
C ASN A 361 10.71 -9.32 -6.14
N SER A 362 10.88 -8.54 -5.07
CA SER A 362 12.07 -7.71 -4.87
C SER A 362 13.31 -8.53 -4.51
N GLY A 363 13.17 -9.58 -3.71
CA GLY A 363 14.27 -10.41 -3.23
C GLY A 363 14.68 -11.53 -4.20
N CYS A 364 13.73 -12.14 -4.91
CA CYS A 364 13.99 -13.35 -5.70
C CYS A 364 13.80 -13.13 -7.22
N LEU A 365 12.70 -12.50 -7.64
CA LEU A 365 12.35 -12.43 -9.07
C LEU A 365 13.10 -11.34 -9.84
N ARG A 366 13.18 -10.11 -9.31
CA ARG A 366 13.91 -9.01 -9.98
C ARG A 366 15.38 -9.34 -10.26
N PRO A 367 16.14 -10.00 -9.35
CA PRO A 367 17.47 -10.50 -9.68
C PRO A 367 17.51 -11.48 -10.87
N LEU A 368 16.48 -12.32 -11.04
CA LEU A 368 16.36 -13.25 -12.16
C LEU A 368 15.99 -12.55 -13.46
N GLU A 369 15.11 -11.55 -13.43
CA GLU A 369 14.72 -10.74 -14.60
C GLU A 369 15.90 -10.00 -15.25
N LYS A 370 16.92 -9.67 -14.47
CA LYS A 370 18.18 -9.08 -15.00
C LYS A 370 18.96 -10.06 -15.90
N ARG A 371 18.65 -11.36 -15.89
CA ARG A 371 19.24 -12.34 -16.80
C ARG A 371 18.49 -12.31 -18.14
N HIS A 372 19.22 -12.30 -19.26
CA HIS A 372 18.66 -12.14 -20.61
C HIS A 372 17.43 -13.02 -20.92
N ARG A 373 17.36 -14.25 -20.38
CA ARG A 373 16.26 -15.20 -20.59
C ARG A 373 14.90 -14.72 -20.04
N TYR A 374 14.88 -13.84 -19.02
CA TYR A 374 13.66 -13.48 -18.28
C TYR A 374 13.26 -12.02 -18.40
N ARG A 375 13.90 -11.26 -19.31
CA ARG A 375 13.76 -9.79 -19.42
C ARG A 375 12.33 -9.29 -19.68
N ASN A 376 11.45 -10.14 -20.22
CA ASN A 376 10.06 -9.83 -20.56
C ASN A 376 9.04 -10.52 -19.64
N MET A 377 9.48 -11.10 -18.53
CA MET A 377 8.58 -11.70 -17.55
C MET A 377 7.87 -10.60 -16.77
N THR A 378 6.54 -10.58 -16.85
CA THR A 378 5.71 -9.73 -15.99
C THR A 378 5.43 -10.46 -14.69
N GLN A 379 5.06 -9.73 -13.64
CA GLN A 379 4.66 -10.32 -12.37
C GLN A 379 3.49 -11.31 -12.52
N VAL A 380 2.55 -11.06 -13.45
CA VAL A 380 1.45 -11.97 -13.77
C VAL A 380 1.98 -13.28 -14.35
N LYS A 381 2.88 -13.21 -15.34
CA LYS A 381 3.51 -14.41 -15.94
C LYS A 381 4.30 -15.22 -14.91
N TRP A 382 4.99 -14.54 -13.99
CA TRP A 382 5.65 -15.23 -12.88
C TRP A 382 4.66 -15.95 -12.00
N ALA A 383 3.55 -15.31 -11.62
CA ALA A 383 2.55 -15.94 -10.78
C ALA A 383 1.88 -17.14 -11.48
N GLU A 384 1.62 -17.04 -12.79
CA GLU A 384 1.11 -18.15 -13.60
C GLU A 384 2.09 -19.32 -13.64
N LEU A 385 3.39 -19.05 -13.85
CA LEU A 385 4.42 -20.08 -13.84
C LEU A 385 4.52 -20.75 -12.46
N ILE A 386 4.48 -19.98 -11.38
CA ILE A 386 4.52 -20.50 -10.01
C ILE A 386 3.28 -21.36 -9.74
N ARG A 387 2.08 -20.87 -10.07
CA ARG A 387 0.83 -21.62 -9.92
C ARG A 387 0.86 -22.92 -10.71
N PHE A 388 1.27 -22.88 -11.98
CA PHE A 388 1.41 -24.07 -12.81
C PHE A 388 2.41 -25.06 -12.21
N THR A 389 3.53 -24.56 -11.67
CA THR A 389 4.53 -25.39 -10.99
C THR A 389 3.93 -26.08 -9.77
N ILE A 390 3.22 -25.33 -8.91
CA ILE A 390 2.54 -25.87 -7.73
C ILE A 390 1.56 -26.98 -8.15
N MET A 391 0.73 -26.75 -9.16
CA MET A 391 -0.26 -27.74 -9.61
C MET A 391 0.36 -29.00 -10.23
N ARG A 392 1.62 -28.93 -10.70
CA ARG A 392 2.30 -30.08 -11.32
C ARG A 392 3.14 -30.91 -10.36
N ILE A 393 3.83 -30.26 -9.43
CA ILE A 393 4.83 -30.92 -8.57
C ILE A 393 4.70 -30.56 -7.09
N GLY A 394 3.70 -29.76 -6.71
CA GLY A 394 3.50 -29.28 -5.34
C GLY A 394 4.53 -28.23 -4.89
N ILE A 395 4.63 -28.04 -3.58
CA ILE A 395 5.67 -27.21 -2.94
C ILE A 395 6.66 -28.13 -2.23
N ALA A 396 7.93 -28.05 -2.64
CA ALA A 396 8.96 -29.03 -2.31
C ALA A 396 9.54 -28.97 -0.87
N LEU A 397 9.28 -27.91 -0.10
CA LEU A 397 9.87 -27.72 1.23
C LEU A 397 8.83 -27.21 2.22
N ALA A 398 8.76 -27.82 3.41
CA ALA A 398 8.06 -27.21 4.53
C ALA A 398 8.87 -25.99 5.01
N LEU A 399 8.21 -24.97 5.57
CA LEU A 399 8.88 -23.78 6.15
C LEU A 399 9.98 -24.15 7.17
N ARG A 400 9.88 -25.34 7.78
CA ARG A 400 10.81 -25.90 8.78
C ARG A 400 12.12 -26.40 8.17
N ASP A 401 12.11 -26.73 6.88
CA ASP A 401 13.24 -27.32 6.15
C ASP A 401 14.05 -26.26 5.37
N ILE A 402 13.59 -25.00 5.39
CA ILE A 402 14.33 -23.88 4.80
C ILE A 402 15.51 -23.56 5.73
N PRO A 403 16.76 -23.66 5.27
CA PRO A 403 17.92 -23.31 6.09
C PRO A 403 17.76 -21.88 6.59
N ARG A 404 17.76 -21.68 7.91
CA ARG A 404 17.78 -20.35 8.55
C ARG A 404 19.15 -19.70 8.29
N ARG A 405 19.39 -19.29 7.05
CA ARG A 405 20.47 -18.35 6.74
C ARG A 405 19.88 -16.95 6.87
N TYR A 406 20.13 -16.35 8.04
CA TYR A 406 19.95 -14.92 8.26
C TYR A 406 21.12 -14.14 7.66
#